data_AF-A0A8T5GIQ9-F1
#
_entry.id   AF-A0A8T5GIQ9-F1
#
_cell.length_a   1.000
_cell.length_b   1.000
_cell.length_c   1.000
_cell.angle_alpha   90.00
_cell.angle_beta   90.00
_cell.angle_gamma   90.00
#
_symmetry.space_group_name_H-M   'P 1'
#
loop_
_entity.id
_entity.type
_entity.pdbx_description
1 polymer ?
#
loop_
_entity_poly.entity_id
_entity_poly.type
_entity_poly.pdbx_seq_one_letter_code
_entity_poly.pdbx_strand_id
1 'polypeptide(L)'
;MSDEPRFAKGDLNGVMAAYPHVADWVRDFEQRYGSRPIYYGPLDRGAMKTRPLNLIYVTREPIFVHIYEPPADDDGGGTILWFGLEPQLTEEEENIRR
;
A
#
# COMPACT_ATOMS: atom_id res chain seq x y z
N MET A 1 -26.06 -4.83 -7.03
CA MET A 1 -25.05 -4.72 -8.11
C MET A 1 -23.73 -4.95 -7.43
N SER A 2 -23.00 -5.98 -7.82
CA SER A 2 -21.69 -6.26 -7.24
C SER A 2 -20.77 -5.11 -7.66
N ASP A 3 -20.39 -4.24 -6.73
CA ASP A 3 -19.34 -3.24 -6.98
C ASP A 3 -18.05 -4.02 -7.20
N GLU A 4 -17.77 -4.31 -8.47
CA GLU A 4 -16.55 -4.99 -8.87
C GLU A 4 -15.38 -4.04 -8.57
N PRO A 5 -14.34 -4.50 -7.86
CA PRO A 5 -13.22 -3.64 -7.51
C PRO A 5 -12.56 -3.11 -8.79
N ARG A 6 -12.28 -1.79 -8.81
CA ARG A 6 -11.70 -1.09 -9.96
C ARG A 6 -10.40 -1.72 -10.46
N PHE A 7 -9.62 -2.31 -9.56
CA PHE A 7 -8.37 -3.00 -9.86
C PHE A 7 -8.44 -4.45 -9.40
N ALA A 8 -7.91 -5.36 -10.19
CA ALA A 8 -7.79 -6.76 -9.82
C ALA A 8 -6.65 -6.97 -8.81
N LYS A 9 -6.75 -8.01 -7.99
CA LYS A 9 -5.62 -8.46 -7.16
C LYS A 9 -4.39 -8.71 -8.04
N GLY A 10 -3.25 -8.13 -7.66
CA GLY A 10 -1.99 -8.16 -8.41
C GLY A 10 -1.80 -6.97 -9.36
N ASP A 11 -2.84 -6.19 -9.66
CA ASP A 11 -2.74 -5.01 -10.54
C ASP A 11 -2.19 -3.78 -9.79
N LEU A 12 -0.99 -3.91 -9.23
CA LEU A 12 -0.32 -2.80 -8.56
C LEU A 12 0.01 -1.68 -9.56
N ASN A 13 0.33 -2.02 -10.82
CA ASN A 13 0.68 -1.02 -11.83
C ASN A 13 -0.50 -0.11 -12.17
N GLY A 14 -1.72 -0.67 -12.29
CA GLY A 14 -2.94 0.12 -12.47
C GLY A 14 -3.21 1.06 -11.29
N VAL A 15 -3.02 0.57 -10.06
CA VAL A 15 -3.16 1.39 -8.84
C VAL A 15 -2.13 2.52 -8.83
N MET A 16 -0.85 2.23 -9.07
CA MET A 16 0.22 3.24 -9.11
C MET A 16 -0.01 4.30 -10.18
N ALA A 17 -0.54 3.90 -11.34
CA ALA A 17 -0.88 4.84 -12.41
C ALA A 17 -2.04 5.78 -12.04
N ALA A 18 -3.00 5.31 -11.23
CA ALA A 18 -4.15 6.09 -10.79
C ALA A 18 -3.89 6.92 -9.53
N TYR A 19 -2.98 6.50 -8.65
CA TYR A 19 -2.69 7.12 -7.35
C TYR A 19 -1.18 7.37 -7.18
N PRO A 20 -0.69 8.57 -7.53
CA PRO A 20 0.74 8.89 -7.45
C PRO A 20 1.38 8.66 -6.08
N HIS A 21 0.66 8.97 -4.99
CA HIS A 21 1.16 8.75 -3.62
C HIS A 21 1.43 7.26 -3.31
N VAL A 22 0.68 6.34 -3.93
CA VAL A 22 0.98 4.90 -3.82
C VAL A 22 2.23 4.56 -4.64
N ALA A 23 2.40 5.16 -5.82
CA ALA A 23 3.57 4.94 -6.66
C ALA A 23 4.86 5.41 -5.99
N ASP A 24 4.84 6.59 -5.37
CA ASP A 24 5.96 7.15 -4.61
C ASP A 24 6.32 6.26 -3.43
N TRP A 25 5.32 5.86 -2.64
CA TRP A 25 5.52 4.92 -1.54
C TRP A 25 6.15 3.60 -1.99
N VAL A 26 5.62 2.97 -3.04
CA VAL A 26 6.13 1.68 -3.54
C VAL A 26 7.60 1.81 -3.97
N ARG A 27 7.94 2.88 -4.68
CA ARG A 27 9.31 3.13 -5.14
C ARG A 27 10.28 3.30 -3.98
N ASP A 28 9.91 4.08 -2.97
CA ASP A 28 10.77 4.32 -1.81
C ASP A 28 10.88 3.07 -0.93
N PHE A 29 9.77 2.31 -0.79
CA PHE A 29 9.75 1.04 -0.09
C PHE A 29 10.64 -0.01 -0.76
N GLU A 30 10.55 -0.17 -2.08
CA GLU A 30 11.39 -1.09 -2.86
C GLU A 30 12.87 -0.75 -2.72
N GLN A 31 13.23 0.54 -2.75
CA GLN A 31 14.61 0.98 -2.54
C GLN A 31 15.12 0.65 -1.14
N ARG A 32 14.26 0.77 -0.12
CA ARG A 32 14.63 0.52 1.28
C ARG A 32 14.70 -0.96 1.65
N TYR A 33 13.75 -1.76 1.18
CA TYR A 33 13.56 -3.15 1.62
C TYR A 33 13.79 -4.19 0.52
N GLY A 34 14.10 -3.78 -0.71
CA GLY A 34 14.45 -4.68 -1.81
C GLY A 34 13.29 -5.56 -2.30
N SER A 35 12.06 -5.33 -1.86
CA SER A 35 10.89 -6.14 -2.20
C SER A 35 9.71 -5.29 -2.65
N ARG A 36 8.98 -5.77 -3.66
CA ARG A 36 7.79 -5.11 -4.22
C ARG A 36 6.52 -5.60 -3.52
N PRO A 37 5.67 -4.70 -3.00
CA PRO A 37 4.36 -5.08 -2.47
C PRO A 37 3.44 -5.67 -3.54
N ILE A 38 2.47 -6.46 -3.12
CA ILE A 38 1.39 -6.96 -3.99
C ILE A 38 0.12 -6.17 -3.67
N TYR A 39 -0.55 -5.64 -4.69
CA TYR A 39 -1.89 -5.12 -4.50
C TYR A 39 -2.87 -6.27 -4.25
N TYR A 40 -3.46 -6.31 -3.05
CA TYR A 40 -4.36 -7.37 -2.62
C TYR A 40 -5.81 -7.15 -3.10
N GLY A 41 -6.22 -5.90 -3.26
CA GLY A 41 -7.63 -5.51 -3.35
C GLY A 41 -8.22 -5.17 -1.98
N PRO A 42 -9.56 -5.26 -1.80
CA PRO A 42 -10.19 -5.11 -0.49
C PRO A 42 -9.69 -6.17 0.51
N LEU A 43 -9.48 -5.79 1.77
CA LEU A 43 -9.00 -6.71 2.79
C LEU A 43 -10.07 -7.74 3.17
N ASP A 44 -9.67 -9.00 3.28
CA ASP A 44 -10.51 -10.09 3.76
C ASP A 44 -9.76 -10.97 4.77
N ARG A 45 -10.45 -11.98 5.32
CA ARG A 45 -9.85 -12.94 6.28
C ARG A 45 -8.74 -13.81 5.66
N GLY A 46 -8.64 -13.87 4.34
CA GLY A 46 -7.63 -14.63 3.60
C GLY A 46 -6.29 -13.92 3.51
N ALA A 47 -6.25 -12.59 3.68
CA ALA A 47 -5.02 -11.81 3.55
C ALA A 47 -3.91 -12.29 4.49
N MET A 48 -4.26 -12.61 5.75
CA MET A 48 -3.31 -13.11 6.75
C MET A 48 -2.75 -14.50 6.45
N LYS A 49 -3.25 -15.21 5.43
CA LYS A 49 -2.67 -16.49 4.97
C LYS A 49 -1.66 -16.31 3.84
N THR A 50 -1.60 -15.12 3.25
CA THR A 50 -0.61 -14.83 2.21
C THR A 50 0.74 -14.58 2.88
N ARG A 51 1.78 -15.27 2.40
CA ARG A 51 3.17 -15.07 2.83
C ARG A 51 4.09 -14.94 1.63
N PRO A 52 5.12 -14.06 1.69
CA PRO A 52 5.38 -13.08 2.75
C PRO A 52 4.26 -12.02 2.86
N LEU A 53 4.04 -11.47 4.06
CA LEU A 53 3.11 -10.35 4.22
C LEU A 53 3.79 -9.10 3.68
N ASN A 54 3.47 -8.73 2.44
CA ASN A 54 3.94 -7.53 1.77
C ASN A 54 2.81 -7.08 0.83
N LEU A 55 1.73 -6.56 1.41
CA LEU A 55 0.43 -6.39 0.75
C LEU A 55 -0.09 -4.97 0.87
N ILE A 56 -0.53 -4.39 -0.23
CA ILE A 56 -1.28 -3.13 -0.25
C ILE A 56 -2.76 -3.45 -0.45
N TYR A 57 -3.62 -3.01 0.46
CA TYR A 57 -5.07 -3.14 0.32
C TYR A 57 -5.76 -1.78 0.34
N VAL A 58 -6.91 -1.70 -0.32
CA VAL A 58 -7.73 -0.49 -0.35
C VAL A 58 -8.69 -0.48 0.86
N THR A 59 -8.76 0.64 1.58
CA THR A 59 -9.80 0.87 2.60
C THR A 59 -10.99 1.58 1.95
N ARG A 60 -10.71 2.72 1.31
CA ARG A 60 -11.62 3.51 0.49
C ARG A 60 -10.77 4.48 -0.33
N GLU A 61 -10.90 4.46 -1.65
CA GLU A 61 -10.13 5.38 -2.51
C GLU A 61 -10.33 6.85 -2.07
N PRO A 62 -9.26 7.66 -2.04
CA PRO A 62 -7.88 7.36 -2.47
C PRO A 62 -6.97 6.79 -1.36
N ILE A 63 -7.50 6.22 -0.28
CA ILE A 63 -6.75 5.74 0.88
C ILE A 63 -6.44 4.24 0.79
N PHE A 64 -5.17 3.90 1.01
CA PHE A 64 -4.66 2.53 1.01
C PHE A 64 -3.88 2.25 2.28
N VAL A 65 -3.65 0.96 2.56
CA VAL A 65 -2.78 0.52 3.66
C VAL A 65 -1.80 -0.51 3.14
N HIS A 66 -0.54 -0.34 3.50
CA HIS A 66 0.51 -1.34 3.27
C HIS A 66 0.77 -2.11 4.57
N ILE A 67 0.64 -3.44 4.53
CA ILE A 67 1.09 -4.34 5.59
C ILE A 67 2.35 -5.07 5.17
N TYR A 68 3.35 -5.05 6.04
CA TYR A 68 4.65 -5.65 5.79
C TYR A 68 5.15 -6.40 7.02
N GLU A 69 5.56 -7.65 6.84
CA GLU A 69 6.30 -8.45 7.82
C GLU A 69 7.74 -8.56 7.32
N PRO A 70 8.70 -7.81 7.91
CA PRO A 70 10.10 -7.93 7.54
C PRO A 70 10.64 -9.34 7.77
N PRO A 71 11.62 -9.79 6.97
CA PRO A 71 12.42 -10.97 7.28
C PRO A 71 12.90 -10.98 8.74
N ALA A 72 13.00 -12.17 9.34
CA ALA A 72 13.32 -12.31 10.76
C ALA A 72 14.71 -11.76 11.13
N ASP A 73 15.61 -11.68 10.16
CA ASP A 73 16.97 -11.16 10.25
C ASP A 73 17.09 -9.67 9.93
N ASP A 74 16.02 -9.03 9.46
CA ASP A 74 15.95 -7.59 9.20
C ASP A 74 15.48 -6.80 10.45
N ASP A 75 15.74 -5.49 10.43
CA ASP A 75 15.23 -4.58 11.46
C ASP A 75 13.69 -4.55 11.47
N GLY A 76 13.09 -4.84 12.63
CA GLY A 76 11.65 -5.05 12.77
C GLY A 76 11.16 -6.49 12.45
N GLY A 77 12.08 -7.44 12.24
CA GLY A 77 11.77 -8.85 12.04
C GLY A 77 10.86 -9.44 13.11
N GLY A 78 9.86 -10.22 12.68
CA GLY A 78 8.87 -10.83 13.57
C GLY A 78 7.73 -9.91 14.01
N THR A 79 7.67 -8.67 13.52
CA THR A 79 6.55 -7.73 13.74
C THR A 79 5.87 -7.39 12.42
N ILE A 80 4.54 -7.29 12.42
CA ILE A 80 3.79 -6.76 11.27
C ILE A 80 3.75 -5.24 11.38
N LEU A 81 4.33 -4.56 10.40
CA LEU A 81 4.29 -3.12 10.21
C LEU A 81 3.07 -2.72 9.38
N TRP A 82 2.51 -1.54 9.69
CA TRP A 82 1.31 -1.01 9.06
C TRP A 82 1.58 0.44 8.64
N PHE A 83 1.35 0.76 7.36
CA PHE A 83 1.56 2.09 6.81
C PHE A 83 0.28 2.57 6.12
N GLY A 84 -0.22 3.72 6.54
CA GLY A 84 -1.30 4.41 5.83
C GLY A 84 -0.72 5.15 4.61
N LEU A 85 -1.33 4.93 3.44
CA LEU A 85 -0.98 5.59 2.19
C LEU A 85 -2.10 6.55 1.84
N GLU A 86 -1.84 7.83 2.10
CA GLU A 86 -2.80 8.90 1.89
C GLU A 86 -2.16 9.97 0.99
N PRO A 87 -2.93 10.60 0.09
CA PRO A 87 -2.45 11.79 -0.61
C PRO A 87 -1.96 12.84 0.40
N GLN A 88 -0.77 13.37 0.16
CA GLN A 88 -0.26 14.49 0.93
C GLN A 88 -0.65 15.79 0.25
N LEU A 89 -0.97 16.81 1.05
CA LEU A 89 -1.15 18.16 0.52
C LEU A 89 0.20 18.67 0.01
N THR A 90 0.18 19.37 -1.10
CA THR A 90 1.33 20.16 -1.55
C THR A 90 1.54 21.36 -0.63
N GLU A 91 2.75 21.91 -0.60
CA GLU A 91 3.05 23.13 0.16
C GLU A 91 2.11 24.30 -0.22
N GLU A 92 1.73 24.38 -1.50
CA GLU A 92 0.77 25.38 -2.00
C GLU A 92 -0.63 25.17 -1.42
N GLU A 93 -1.13 23.93 -1.40
CA GLU A 93 -2.43 23.58 -0.81
C GLU A 93 -2.42 23.77 0.73
N GLU A 94 -1.31 23.49 1.39
CA GLU A 94 -1.14 23.75 2.82
C GLU A 94 -1.18 25.25 3.15
N ASN A 95 -0.60 26.10 2.29
CA ASN A 95 -0.61 27.55 2.46
C ASN A 95 -2.00 28.17 2.27
N ILE A 96 -2.85 27.62 1.41
CA ILE A 96 -4.25 28.08 1.21
C ILE A 96 -5.14 27.72 2.41
N ARG A 97 -4.78 26.68 3.18
CA ARG A 97 -5.54 26.20 4.34
C ARG A 97 -5.33 27.06 5.61
N ARG A 98 -4.25 27.87 5.67
CA ARG A 98 -3.92 28.73 6.82
C ARG A 98 -4.58 30.09 6.74
#